data_AF-A0A7W5LYF7-F1
#
_entry.id   AF-A0A7W5LYF7-F1
#
_cell.length_a   1.000
_cell.length_b   1.000
_cell.length_c   1.000
_cell.angle_alpha   90.00
_cell.angle_beta   90.00
_cell.angle_gamma   90.00
#
_symmetry.space_group_name_H-M   'P 1'
#
loop_
_entity.id
_entity.type
_entity.pdbx_description
1 polymer ?
#
loop_
_entity_poly.entity_id
_entity_poly.type
_entity_poly.pdbx_seq_one_letter_code
_entity_poly.pdbx_strand_id
1 'polypeptide(L)'
;MENLRRDNETQIAYHRRRLAELKEVRQPWEAEWRALAEHIEPTRLRLHSGREGPRSRDKIIDSTGTHAYETLKSGMHSGLTSPARPWFRLTTFDPDLKKQDSVKVYLAAVQDKMREVFAASNLYRAFHIGYGDLGQFGQSVAILVEDEETVIRVQQLVHGRFWLARDHKGKATTLYRTFRWSVQRIIERFGYDNVPERLRSLYDSSKYGECFDVYHAIEPRYDRDPRLIDKRNKAFLSNYWIDELGGDLLEESGFDSNPIIAPAWELSEDDHYALSPGQKALGDIRMLQLEQTRKLEGIDKKVRPPMNAPTSMQNSPASLLPGAVNYVDDPTGKGFRPAMEVNLSLAELREDIQEVQNRIEKTFFADLFFAITNMEGVQPRNQFELTQRKEEQLLQLGPVLENVFGDQLGPTIDRTFDILAARDELPPPPPELQGMELKVEYISTLAQAQQAVATGAIERGVAFMGQVSAVKPEALDKLDVDEAIDLYFDAIGAPPSMILADDKVEDLRSQRARQMQAAQTAQMAAQVAPALNQGAKAAQVLADANDNPNGAALLRQLGLA
;
A
#
# COMPACT_ATOMS: atom_id res chain seq x y z
N MET A 1 -12.37 -7.92 -35.38
CA MET A 1 -13.63 -7.52 -34.73
C MET A 1 -14.18 -6.37 -35.54
N GLU A 2 -15.12 -6.68 -36.45
CA GLU A 2 -15.79 -5.70 -37.31
C GLU A 2 -16.66 -4.74 -36.49
N ASN A 3 -16.88 -3.55 -37.04
CA ASN A 3 -17.56 -2.39 -36.45
C ASN A 3 -18.69 -2.76 -35.46
N LEU A 4 -18.41 -2.62 -34.16
CA LEU A 4 -19.44 -2.72 -33.10
C LEU A 4 -20.37 -1.50 -33.08
N ARG A 5 -20.05 -0.44 -33.81
CA ARG A 5 -20.92 0.72 -34.00
C ARG A 5 -21.94 0.41 -35.08
N ARG A 6 -23.22 0.63 -34.79
CA ARG A 6 -24.26 0.64 -35.80
C ARG A 6 -23.99 1.82 -36.74
N ASP A 7 -23.95 1.58 -38.05
CA ASP A 7 -23.55 2.56 -39.09
C ASP A 7 -24.34 3.89 -39.08
N ASN A 8 -25.46 3.98 -38.35
CA ASN A 8 -26.34 5.16 -38.28
C ASN A 8 -26.48 5.78 -36.87
N GLU A 9 -25.66 5.38 -35.90
CA GLU A 9 -25.77 5.88 -34.51
C GLU A 9 -24.73 6.96 -34.19
N THR A 10 -25.17 8.09 -33.62
CA THR A 10 -24.25 9.12 -33.12
C THR A 10 -23.49 8.61 -31.89
N GLN A 11 -22.27 9.11 -31.67
CA GLN A 11 -21.43 8.68 -30.54
C GLN A 11 -22.11 8.91 -29.17
N ILE A 12 -22.88 9.98 -29.03
CA ILE A 12 -23.67 10.26 -27.82
C ILE A 12 -24.83 9.27 -27.68
N ALA A 13 -25.54 8.93 -28.76
CA ALA A 13 -26.60 7.92 -28.70
C ALA A 13 -26.06 6.54 -28.29
N TYR A 14 -24.89 6.16 -28.82
CA TYR A 14 -24.17 4.96 -28.40
C TYR A 14 -23.84 4.99 -26.89
N HIS A 15 -23.22 6.08 -26.40
CA HIS A 15 -22.86 6.21 -24.98
C HIS A 15 -24.09 6.24 -24.06
N ARG A 16 -25.21 6.81 -24.50
CA ARG A 16 -26.49 6.79 -23.76
C ARG A 16 -27.03 5.38 -23.62
N ARG A 17 -27.08 4.61 -24.72
CA ARG A 17 -27.53 3.20 -24.67
C ARG A 17 -26.63 2.40 -23.74
N ARG A 18 -25.31 2.52 -23.91
CA ARG A 18 -24.35 1.77 -23.10
C ARG A 18 -24.43 2.13 -21.62
N LEU A 19 -24.59 3.41 -21.30
CA LEU A 19 -24.82 3.86 -19.92
C LEU A 19 -26.13 3.32 -19.34
N ALA A 20 -27.19 3.18 -20.14
CA ALA A 20 -28.44 2.60 -19.68
C ALA A 20 -28.27 1.11 -19.32
N GLU A 21 -27.59 0.33 -20.16
CA GLU A 21 -27.25 -1.08 -19.88
C GLU A 21 -26.46 -1.20 -18.57
N LEU A 22 -25.44 -0.36 -18.38
CA LEU A 22 -24.63 -0.39 -17.16
C LEU A 22 -25.41 0.03 -15.90
N LYS A 23 -26.40 0.92 -16.04
CA LYS A 23 -27.30 1.30 -14.93
C LYS A 23 -28.13 0.12 -14.47
N GLU A 24 -28.63 -0.71 -15.38
CA GLU A 24 -29.40 -1.91 -15.05
C GLU A 24 -28.58 -2.91 -14.25
N VAL A 25 -27.32 -3.16 -14.66
CA VAL A 25 -26.40 -4.05 -13.92
C VAL A 25 -26.11 -3.52 -12.51
N ARG A 26 -25.97 -2.21 -12.35
CA ARG A 26 -25.67 -1.57 -11.06
C ARG A 26 -26.87 -1.51 -10.11
N GLN A 27 -28.09 -1.35 -10.63
CA GLN A 27 -29.29 -1.05 -9.84
C GLN A 27 -29.49 -1.97 -8.61
N PRO A 28 -29.32 -3.30 -8.69
CA PRO A 28 -29.52 -4.19 -7.54
C PRO A 28 -28.58 -3.89 -6.36
N TRP A 29 -27.39 -3.38 -6.63
CA TRP A 29 -26.36 -3.09 -5.62
C TRP A 29 -26.65 -1.82 -4.81
N GLU A 30 -27.44 -0.89 -5.34
CA GLU A 30 -27.63 0.43 -4.76
C GLU A 30 -28.33 0.41 -3.39
N ALA A 31 -29.23 -0.57 -3.17
CA ALA A 31 -29.90 -0.74 -1.88
C ALA A 31 -28.92 -1.13 -0.78
N GLU A 32 -28.00 -2.04 -1.10
CA GLU A 32 -26.99 -2.53 -0.18
C GLU A 32 -25.94 -1.45 0.12
N TRP A 33 -25.46 -0.74 -0.90
CA TRP A 33 -24.54 0.39 -0.69
C TRP A 33 -25.15 1.49 0.17
N ARG A 34 -26.44 1.79 -0.01
CA ARG A 34 -27.13 2.78 0.84
C ARG A 34 -27.11 2.35 2.30
N ALA A 35 -27.40 1.08 2.58
CA ALA A 35 -27.35 0.57 3.94
C ALA A 35 -25.95 0.68 4.56
N LEU A 36 -24.90 0.31 3.82
CA LEU A 36 -23.51 0.46 4.25
C LEU A 36 -23.15 1.91 4.55
N ALA A 37 -23.51 2.82 3.65
CA ALA A 37 -23.22 4.25 3.82
C ALA A 37 -23.89 4.81 5.08
N GLU A 38 -25.15 4.46 5.33
CA GLU A 38 -25.92 4.95 6.47
C GLU A 38 -25.38 4.50 7.84
N HIS A 39 -24.74 3.32 7.93
CA HIS A 39 -24.31 2.73 9.20
C HIS A 39 -22.80 2.74 9.43
N ILE A 40 -21.99 3.08 8.42
CA ILE A 40 -20.51 3.07 8.50
C ILE A 40 -19.94 4.45 8.19
N GLU A 41 -20.04 4.88 6.93
CA GLU A 41 -19.48 6.14 6.44
C GLU A 41 -20.38 6.75 5.34
N PRO A 42 -21.24 7.73 5.68
CA PRO A 42 -22.23 8.28 4.74
C PRO A 42 -21.64 9.17 3.65
N THR A 43 -20.43 9.72 3.83
CA THR A 43 -19.87 10.73 2.91
C THR A 43 -19.34 10.14 1.60
N ARG A 44 -19.11 8.82 1.57
CA ARG A 44 -18.46 8.11 0.46
C ARG A 44 -19.41 7.56 -0.59
N LEU A 45 -20.73 7.61 -0.37
CA LEU A 45 -21.74 7.22 -1.36
C LEU A 45 -22.49 8.42 -1.93
N ARG A 46 -22.61 8.48 -3.26
CA ARG A 46 -23.47 9.44 -3.97
C ARG A 46 -24.19 8.79 -5.15
N LEU A 47 -25.45 8.44 -4.98
CA LEU A 47 -26.28 7.85 -6.05
C LEU A 47 -26.92 8.89 -6.98
N HIS A 48 -27.19 10.10 -6.47
CA HIS A 48 -27.88 11.16 -7.21
C HIS A 48 -27.11 12.48 -7.18
N SER A 49 -27.40 13.33 -8.16
CA SER A 49 -26.81 14.68 -8.29
C SER A 49 -27.49 15.62 -7.29
N GLY A 50 -26.90 15.76 -6.11
CA GLY A 50 -27.37 16.66 -5.05
C GLY A 50 -26.57 17.96 -4.96
N ARG A 51 -27.11 18.94 -4.21
CA ARG A 51 -26.33 20.08 -3.74
C ARG A 51 -25.23 19.60 -2.78
N GLU A 52 -24.14 20.36 -2.72
CA GLU A 52 -23.11 20.15 -1.72
C GLU A 52 -23.66 20.39 -0.32
N GLY A 53 -23.20 19.59 0.65
CA GLY A 53 -23.63 19.69 2.04
C GLY A 53 -23.17 18.53 2.90
N PRO A 54 -23.27 18.69 4.24
CA PRO A 54 -22.96 17.62 5.18
C PRO A 54 -23.90 16.43 4.97
N ARG A 55 -23.41 15.22 5.25
CA ARG A 55 -24.22 14.00 5.27
C ARG A 55 -24.56 13.67 6.72
N SER A 56 -25.83 13.39 6.97
CA SER A 56 -26.30 12.97 8.29
C SER A 56 -25.63 11.65 8.69
N ARG A 57 -25.30 11.54 9.98
CA ARG A 57 -24.81 10.33 10.65
C ARG A 57 -25.80 9.85 11.71
N ASP A 58 -27.06 10.26 11.64
CA ASP A 58 -28.05 10.05 12.72
C ASP A 58 -28.37 8.56 12.98
N LYS A 59 -28.05 7.68 12.01
CA LYS A 59 -28.19 6.23 12.13
C LYS A 59 -27.00 5.54 12.82
N ILE A 60 -25.93 6.28 13.12
CA ILE A 60 -24.72 5.80 13.78
C ILE A 60 -24.79 6.27 15.25
N ILE A 61 -25.33 5.42 16.11
CA ILE A 61 -25.39 5.62 17.57
C ILE A 61 -24.07 5.14 18.19
N ASP A 62 -23.58 3.99 17.73
CA ASP A 62 -22.29 3.41 18.08
C ASP A 62 -21.32 3.49 16.90
N SER A 63 -20.14 4.04 17.14
CA SER A 63 -19.13 4.30 16.12
C SER A 63 -18.17 3.13 15.85
N THR A 64 -18.33 1.95 16.46
CA THR A 64 -17.39 0.83 16.25
C THR A 64 -17.25 0.45 14.78
N GLY A 65 -18.36 0.42 14.01
CA GLY A 65 -18.29 0.16 12.57
C GLY A 65 -17.51 1.22 11.80
N THR A 66 -17.70 2.50 12.13
CA THR A 66 -16.93 3.61 11.53
C THR A 66 -15.44 3.52 11.90
N HIS A 67 -15.14 3.21 13.15
CA HIS A 67 -13.76 3.11 13.62
C HIS A 67 -13.03 1.93 12.99
N ALA A 68 -13.67 0.76 12.91
CA ALA A 68 -13.14 -0.42 12.24
C ALA A 68 -12.84 -0.16 10.75
N TYR A 69 -13.72 0.58 10.06
CA TYR A 69 -13.49 1.07 8.70
C TYR A 69 -12.26 2.00 8.60
N GLU A 70 -12.09 2.95 9.53
CA GLU A 70 -10.93 3.85 9.55
C GLU A 70 -9.62 3.12 9.82
N THR A 71 -9.65 2.11 10.69
CA THR A 71 -8.52 1.24 10.99
C THR A 71 -8.11 0.43 9.76
N LEU A 72 -9.06 -0.21 9.06
CA LEU A 72 -8.79 -0.93 7.81
C LEU A 72 -8.17 0.02 6.77
N LYS A 73 -8.78 1.18 6.57
CA LYS A 73 -8.35 2.18 5.58
C LYS A 73 -6.92 2.65 5.83
N SER A 74 -6.60 3.00 7.07
CA SER A 74 -5.26 3.47 7.48
C SER A 74 -4.25 2.32 7.43
N GLY A 75 -4.69 1.14 7.86
CA GLY A 75 -3.95 -0.11 7.84
C GLY A 75 -3.47 -0.50 6.45
N MET A 76 -4.39 -0.61 5.49
CA MET A 76 -4.10 -0.88 4.08
C MET A 76 -3.13 0.15 3.50
N HIS A 77 -3.33 1.44 3.78
CA HIS A 77 -2.45 2.48 3.29
C HIS A 77 -1.02 2.35 3.83
N SER A 78 -0.87 2.12 5.14
CA SER A 78 0.44 1.94 5.78
C SER A 78 1.14 0.65 5.37
N GLY A 79 0.38 -0.42 5.15
CA GLY A 79 0.91 -1.74 4.80
C GLY A 79 1.29 -1.89 3.33
N LEU A 80 0.60 -1.20 2.41
CA LEU A 80 0.74 -1.43 0.97
C LEU A 80 1.41 -0.29 0.22
N THR A 81 1.15 0.96 0.60
CA THR A 81 1.58 2.13 -0.19
C THR A 81 2.04 3.27 0.70
N SER A 82 2.75 2.96 1.79
CA SER A 82 3.29 4.01 2.66
C SER A 82 4.35 4.81 1.90
N PRO A 83 4.27 6.15 1.84
CA PRO A 83 5.31 6.97 1.22
C PRO A 83 6.62 6.95 2.02
N ALA A 84 6.57 6.57 3.30
CA ALA A 84 7.73 6.57 4.18
C ALA A 84 8.71 5.41 3.87
N ARG A 85 8.26 4.38 3.13
CA ARG A 85 9.07 3.20 2.84
C ARG A 85 8.85 2.73 1.39
N PRO A 86 9.88 2.25 0.71
CA PRO A 86 9.73 1.58 -0.58
C PRO A 86 8.75 0.39 -0.50
N TRP A 87 7.71 0.42 -1.34
CA TRP A 87 6.68 -0.63 -1.42
C TRP A 87 6.73 -1.43 -2.73
N PHE A 88 7.56 -1.04 -3.70
CA PHE A 88 7.81 -1.81 -4.92
C PHE A 88 9.29 -1.74 -5.35
N ARG A 89 9.70 -2.75 -6.12
CA ARG A 89 10.98 -2.85 -6.80
C ARG A 89 10.79 -3.32 -8.24
N LEU A 90 11.57 -2.76 -9.16
CA LEU A 90 11.65 -3.26 -10.53
C LEU A 90 12.79 -4.29 -10.64
N THR A 91 12.52 -5.42 -11.28
CA THR A 91 13.50 -6.50 -11.55
C THR A 91 13.25 -7.11 -12.92
N THR A 92 14.10 -8.04 -13.34
CA THR A 92 13.89 -8.88 -14.53
C THR A 92 13.37 -10.27 -14.14
N PHE A 93 12.71 -10.94 -15.09
CA PHE A 93 12.39 -12.38 -14.96
C PHE A 93 13.62 -13.27 -15.09
N ASP A 94 14.60 -12.84 -15.91
CA ASP A 94 15.86 -13.54 -16.11
C ASP A 94 16.82 -13.34 -14.92
N PRO A 95 17.23 -14.41 -14.20
CA PRO A 95 18.18 -14.33 -13.09
C PRO A 95 19.58 -13.84 -13.48
N ASP A 96 20.01 -14.00 -14.73
CA ASP A 96 21.35 -13.59 -15.17
C ASP A 96 21.40 -12.10 -15.49
N LEU A 97 20.32 -11.56 -16.09
CA LEU A 97 20.16 -10.10 -16.24
C LEU A 97 20.10 -9.39 -14.88
N LYS A 98 19.53 -10.04 -13.86
CA LYS A 98 19.47 -9.51 -12.49
C LYS A 98 20.87 -9.32 -11.87
N LYS A 99 21.87 -10.08 -12.31
CA LYS A 99 23.25 -9.99 -11.81
C LYS A 99 24.05 -8.88 -12.50
N GLN A 100 23.66 -8.46 -13.70
CA GLN A 100 24.36 -7.42 -14.45
C GLN A 100 24.23 -6.05 -13.78
N ASP A 101 25.34 -5.33 -13.66
CA ASP A 101 25.36 -4.04 -12.98
C ASP A 101 24.68 -2.93 -13.78
N SER A 102 24.80 -2.93 -15.11
CA SER A 102 24.11 -1.98 -16.00
C SER A 102 22.59 -2.04 -15.81
N VAL A 103 22.03 -3.25 -15.74
CA VAL A 103 20.61 -3.51 -15.50
C VAL A 103 20.19 -3.01 -14.12
N LYS A 104 20.95 -3.31 -13.07
CA LYS A 104 20.63 -2.85 -11.70
C LYS A 104 20.61 -1.32 -11.59
N VAL A 105 21.63 -0.66 -12.16
CA VAL A 105 21.74 0.81 -12.13
C VAL A 105 20.57 1.46 -12.86
N TYR A 106 20.21 0.94 -14.04
CA TYR A 106 19.06 1.41 -14.79
C TYR A 106 17.74 1.24 -14.01
N LEU A 107 17.47 0.04 -13.50
CA LEU A 107 16.23 -0.25 -12.77
C LEU A 107 16.12 0.57 -11.49
N ALA A 108 17.24 0.79 -10.79
CA ALA A 108 17.28 1.67 -9.62
C ALA A 108 16.94 3.12 -9.99
N ALA A 109 17.52 3.66 -11.06
CA ALA A 109 17.24 5.02 -11.52
C ALA A 109 15.77 5.21 -11.94
N VAL A 110 15.21 4.27 -12.71
CA VAL A 110 13.79 4.30 -13.12
C VAL A 110 12.89 4.23 -11.88
N GLN A 111 13.18 3.30 -10.96
CA GLN A 111 12.42 3.12 -9.74
C GLN A 111 12.42 4.39 -8.87
N ASP A 112 13.56 5.04 -8.71
CA ASP A 112 13.68 6.26 -7.90
C ASP A 112 12.93 7.43 -8.55
N LYS A 113 13.01 7.57 -9.88
CA LYS A 113 12.22 8.55 -10.63
C LYS A 113 10.72 8.33 -10.49
N MET A 114 10.25 7.08 -10.58
CA MET A 114 8.83 6.76 -10.37
C MET A 114 8.37 7.08 -8.95
N ARG A 115 9.20 6.78 -7.94
CA ARG A 115 8.89 7.12 -6.54
C ARG A 115 8.82 8.63 -6.31
N GLU A 116 9.70 9.39 -6.93
CA GLU A 116 9.65 10.87 -6.90
C GLU A 116 8.32 11.38 -7.45
N VAL A 117 7.89 10.88 -8.62
CA VAL A 117 6.59 11.21 -9.22
C VAL A 117 5.42 10.82 -8.30
N PHE A 118 5.47 9.63 -7.70
CA PHE A 118 4.44 9.20 -6.76
C PHE A 118 4.35 10.09 -5.52
N ALA A 119 5.49 10.52 -4.98
CA ALA A 119 5.56 11.41 -3.83
C ALA A 119 5.13 12.85 -4.15
N ALA A 120 5.45 13.35 -5.34
CA ALA A 120 5.08 14.69 -5.79
C ALA A 120 3.59 14.80 -6.19
N SER A 121 3.01 13.71 -6.72
CA SER A 121 1.61 13.66 -7.14
C SER A 121 0.63 13.47 -5.97
N ASN A 122 -0.67 13.38 -6.29
CA ASN A 122 -1.71 13.12 -5.30
C ASN A 122 -1.99 11.62 -5.05
N LEU A 123 -1.14 10.72 -5.53
CA LEU A 123 -1.37 9.28 -5.56
C LEU A 123 -1.67 8.69 -4.17
N TYR A 124 -0.80 8.95 -3.20
CA TYR A 124 -0.95 8.40 -1.85
C TYR A 124 -2.26 8.83 -1.17
N ARG A 125 -2.65 10.10 -1.35
CA ARG A 125 -3.93 10.62 -0.84
C ARG A 125 -5.12 9.95 -1.53
N ALA A 126 -5.04 9.76 -2.85
CA ALA A 126 -6.11 9.10 -3.61
C ALA A 126 -6.27 7.64 -3.19
N PHE A 127 -5.17 6.90 -3.04
CA PHE A 127 -5.18 5.50 -2.62
C PHE A 127 -5.70 5.33 -1.19
N HIS A 128 -5.30 6.20 -0.27
CA HIS A 128 -5.85 6.19 1.09
C HIS A 128 -7.38 6.33 1.09
N ILE A 129 -7.94 7.20 0.24
CA ILE A 129 -9.41 7.30 0.08
C ILE A 129 -9.97 6.00 -0.53
N GLY A 130 -9.32 5.47 -1.56
CA GLY A 130 -9.74 4.25 -2.25
C GLY A 130 -9.76 3.00 -1.36
N TYR A 131 -8.82 2.85 -0.43
CA TYR A 131 -8.84 1.71 0.51
C TYR A 131 -10.06 1.72 1.42
N GLY A 132 -10.58 2.90 1.76
CA GLY A 132 -11.87 3.02 2.44
C GLY A 132 -13.00 2.51 1.56
N ASP A 133 -13.11 3.04 0.33
CA ASP A 133 -14.16 2.62 -0.62
C ASP A 133 -14.11 1.09 -0.87
N LEU A 134 -12.91 0.51 -0.90
CA LEU A 134 -12.67 -0.93 -1.03
C LEU A 134 -13.20 -1.71 0.19
N GLY A 135 -12.88 -1.28 1.42
CA GLY A 135 -13.35 -1.94 2.64
C GLY A 135 -14.86 -1.79 2.89
N GLN A 136 -15.46 -0.68 2.49
CA GLN A 136 -16.89 -0.41 2.70
C GLN A 136 -17.76 -0.98 1.58
N PHE A 137 -17.43 -0.73 0.31
CA PHE A 137 -18.27 -1.08 -0.85
C PHE A 137 -17.70 -2.20 -1.72
N GLY A 138 -16.50 -2.69 -1.41
CA GLY A 138 -15.87 -3.81 -2.12
C GLY A 138 -15.16 -3.37 -3.40
N GLN A 139 -15.40 -2.14 -3.85
CA GLN A 139 -14.88 -1.62 -5.12
C GLN A 139 -14.42 -0.17 -4.95
N SER A 140 -13.10 0.03 -5.09
CA SER A 140 -12.49 1.35 -5.31
C SER A 140 -12.36 1.61 -6.80
N VAL A 141 -12.59 2.84 -7.25
CA VAL A 141 -12.36 3.22 -8.64
C VAL A 141 -11.66 4.57 -8.73
N ALA A 142 -10.59 4.60 -9.51
CA ALA A 142 -9.87 5.81 -9.87
C ALA A 142 -9.53 5.84 -11.36
N ILE A 143 -9.16 7.02 -11.84
CA ILE A 143 -8.62 7.22 -13.19
C ILE A 143 -7.24 7.83 -13.05
N LEU A 144 -6.22 7.20 -13.63
CA LEU A 144 -4.86 7.73 -13.70
C LEU A 144 -4.70 8.55 -14.98
N VAL A 145 -4.66 9.87 -14.83
CA VAL A 145 -4.51 10.80 -15.95
C VAL A 145 -3.11 11.42 -15.96
N GLU A 146 -2.68 11.83 -17.15
CA GLU A 146 -1.47 12.66 -17.30
C GLU A 146 -1.73 14.06 -16.77
N ASP A 147 -0.71 14.64 -16.14
CA ASP A 147 -0.72 15.97 -15.55
C ASP A 147 0.56 16.71 -15.98
N GLU A 148 0.44 17.99 -16.31
CA GLU A 148 1.59 18.78 -16.79
C GLU A 148 2.53 19.15 -15.64
N GLU A 149 2.01 19.37 -14.44
CA GLU A 149 2.81 19.80 -13.28
C GLU A 149 3.45 18.62 -12.54
N THR A 150 2.68 17.55 -12.32
CA THR A 150 3.07 16.41 -11.46
C THR A 150 3.29 15.10 -12.20
N VAL A 151 3.33 15.14 -13.53
CA VAL A 151 3.39 13.99 -14.46
C VAL A 151 2.13 13.14 -14.46
N ILE A 152 1.65 12.75 -13.29
CA ILE A 152 0.46 11.93 -13.12
C ILE A 152 -0.50 12.55 -12.10
N ARG A 153 -1.79 12.29 -12.29
CA ARG A 153 -2.82 12.62 -11.30
C ARG A 153 -3.84 11.50 -11.19
N VAL A 154 -4.10 11.09 -9.95
CA VAL A 154 -5.11 10.07 -9.65
C VAL A 154 -6.43 10.76 -9.33
N GLN A 155 -7.44 10.53 -10.15
CA GLN A 155 -8.82 10.99 -9.91
C GLN A 155 -9.60 9.88 -9.20
N GLN A 156 -9.51 9.81 -7.86
CA GLN A 156 -10.34 8.91 -7.08
C GLN A 156 -11.82 9.30 -7.22
N LEU A 157 -12.66 8.34 -7.61
CA LEU A 157 -14.08 8.57 -7.79
C LEU A 157 -14.84 8.36 -6.48
N VAL A 158 -16.02 8.98 -6.41
CA VAL A 158 -16.96 8.74 -5.31
C VAL A 158 -17.87 7.58 -5.70
N HIS A 159 -18.06 6.62 -4.80
CA HIS A 159 -18.88 5.44 -5.05
C HIS A 159 -20.32 5.84 -5.39
N GLY A 160 -20.94 5.15 -6.37
CA GLY A 160 -22.28 5.46 -6.87
C GLY A 160 -22.34 6.54 -7.97
N ARG A 161 -21.26 7.28 -8.25
CA ARG A 161 -21.17 8.25 -9.36
C ARG A 161 -20.51 7.69 -10.62
N PHE A 162 -20.29 6.38 -10.64
CA PHE A 162 -19.72 5.68 -11.77
C PHE A 162 -20.44 4.36 -12.05
N TRP A 163 -20.18 3.83 -13.24
CA TRP A 163 -20.58 2.52 -13.71
C TRP A 163 -19.39 1.82 -14.34
N LEU A 164 -19.17 0.57 -13.98
CA LEU A 164 -18.02 -0.22 -14.36
C LEU A 164 -18.47 -1.42 -15.20
N ALA A 165 -17.66 -1.80 -16.17
CA ALA A 165 -17.74 -3.12 -16.79
C ALA A 165 -16.35 -3.72 -16.99
N ARG A 166 -16.30 -5.03 -16.82
CA ARG A 166 -15.09 -5.85 -16.97
C ARG A 166 -15.11 -6.55 -18.32
N ASP A 167 -13.92 -6.77 -18.89
CA ASP A 167 -13.77 -7.53 -20.13
C ASP A 167 -13.84 -9.04 -19.87
N HIS A 168 -13.68 -9.83 -20.93
CA HIS A 168 -13.68 -11.29 -20.87
C HIS A 168 -12.51 -11.89 -20.06
N LYS A 169 -11.56 -11.08 -19.59
CA LYS A 169 -10.45 -11.48 -18.70
C LYS A 169 -10.67 -10.99 -17.27
N GLY A 170 -11.85 -10.44 -16.97
CA GLY A 170 -12.17 -9.85 -15.66
C GLY A 170 -11.52 -8.49 -15.39
N LYS A 171 -10.82 -7.89 -16.37
CA LYS A 171 -10.18 -6.58 -16.19
C LYS A 171 -11.18 -5.46 -16.41
N ALA A 172 -11.15 -4.47 -15.52
CA ALA A 172 -11.93 -3.24 -15.69
C ALA A 172 -11.42 -2.44 -16.90
N THR A 173 -12.21 -2.41 -17.97
CA THR A 173 -11.85 -1.73 -19.22
C THR A 173 -12.83 -0.64 -19.61
N THR A 174 -14.05 -0.68 -19.06
CA THR A 174 -15.12 0.26 -19.38
C THR A 174 -15.55 1.00 -18.12
N LEU A 175 -15.54 2.33 -18.17
CA LEU A 175 -15.92 3.19 -17.05
C LEU A 175 -16.76 4.36 -17.55
N TYR A 176 -17.95 4.49 -16.99
CA TYR A 176 -18.78 5.69 -17.14
C TYR A 176 -18.83 6.40 -15.81
N ARG A 177 -18.77 7.72 -15.81
CA ARG A 177 -19.01 8.52 -14.60
C ARG A 177 -19.82 9.76 -14.89
N THR A 178 -20.46 10.26 -13.84
CA THR A 178 -21.15 11.54 -13.86
C THR A 178 -20.71 12.41 -12.70
N PHE A 179 -20.41 13.66 -12.98
CA PHE A 179 -20.03 14.64 -11.98
C PHE A 179 -20.66 15.98 -12.29
N ARG A 180 -20.94 16.74 -11.24
CA ARG A 180 -21.64 18.02 -11.36
C ARG A 180 -20.64 19.16 -11.25
N TRP A 181 -20.54 19.98 -12.29
CA TRP A 181 -19.64 21.14 -12.34
C TRP A 181 -20.40 22.42 -12.65
N SER A 182 -19.86 23.55 -12.18
CA SER A 182 -20.37 24.87 -12.49
C SER A 182 -20.02 25.26 -13.94
N VAL A 183 -20.79 26.17 -14.53
CA VAL A 183 -20.54 26.73 -15.89
C VAL A 183 -19.10 27.20 -16.01
N GLN A 184 -18.60 27.93 -15.02
CA GLN A 184 -17.22 28.41 -14.99
C GLN A 184 -16.21 27.27 -15.12
N ARG A 185 -16.32 26.24 -14.28
CA ARG A 185 -15.37 25.12 -14.27
C ARG A 185 -15.41 24.30 -15.56
N ILE A 186 -16.59 24.18 -16.18
CA ILE A 186 -16.75 23.50 -17.47
C ILE A 186 -15.99 24.29 -18.56
N ILE A 187 -16.21 25.60 -18.64
CA ILE A 187 -15.55 26.45 -19.64
C ILE A 187 -14.04 26.54 -19.42
N GLU A 188 -13.58 26.61 -18.18
CA GLU A 188 -12.14 26.59 -17.85
C GLU A 188 -11.46 25.29 -18.33
N ARG A 189 -12.13 24.15 -18.27
CA ARG A 189 -11.55 22.85 -18.65
C ARG A 189 -11.65 22.56 -20.15
N PHE A 190 -12.79 22.85 -20.77
CA PHE A 190 -13.09 22.47 -22.15
C PHE A 190 -12.91 23.62 -23.16
N GLY A 191 -12.81 24.86 -22.68
CA GLY A 191 -12.76 26.06 -23.51
C GLY A 191 -14.14 26.60 -23.89
N TYR A 192 -14.21 27.90 -24.15
CA TYR A 192 -15.46 28.60 -24.46
C TYR A 192 -16.09 28.16 -25.80
N ASP A 193 -15.26 27.85 -26.79
CA ASP A 193 -15.74 27.50 -28.14
C ASP A 193 -16.29 26.07 -28.23
N ASN A 194 -15.77 25.16 -27.42
CA ASN A 194 -16.13 23.73 -27.45
C ASN A 194 -17.40 23.39 -26.65
N VAL A 195 -17.95 24.34 -25.88
CA VAL A 195 -19.17 24.10 -25.09
C VAL A 195 -20.44 24.47 -25.88
N PRO A 196 -21.61 23.86 -25.60
CA PRO A 196 -22.88 24.26 -26.20
C PRO A 196 -23.22 25.73 -26.00
N GLU A 197 -23.97 26.31 -26.95
CA GLU A 197 -24.37 27.73 -26.94
C GLU A 197 -25.02 28.16 -25.63
N ARG A 198 -25.87 27.30 -25.05
CA ARG A 198 -26.52 27.57 -23.75
C ARG A 198 -25.52 27.80 -22.62
N LEU A 199 -24.38 27.10 -22.58
CA LEU A 199 -23.34 27.34 -21.58
C LEU A 199 -22.63 28.66 -21.81
N ARG A 200 -22.33 29.00 -23.07
CA ARG A 200 -21.76 30.32 -23.42
C ARG A 200 -22.69 31.45 -22.99
N SER A 201 -23.98 31.37 -23.32
CA SER A 201 -24.96 32.38 -22.90
C SER A 201 -25.06 32.54 -21.38
N LEU A 202 -24.95 31.44 -20.62
CA LEU A 202 -24.92 31.50 -19.15
C LEU A 202 -23.63 32.15 -18.63
N TYR A 203 -22.50 31.88 -19.27
CA TYR A 203 -21.23 32.52 -18.93
C TYR A 203 -21.25 34.03 -19.23
N ASP A 204 -21.71 34.42 -20.42
CA ASP A 204 -21.79 35.82 -20.85
C ASP A 204 -22.78 36.62 -20.00
N SER A 205 -23.83 35.98 -19.51
CA SER A 205 -24.79 36.57 -18.55
C SER A 205 -24.33 36.50 -17.09
N SER A 206 -23.07 36.17 -16.84
CA SER A 206 -22.45 36.11 -15.50
C SER A 206 -23.08 35.10 -14.53
N LYS A 207 -23.74 34.05 -15.04
CA LYS A 207 -24.32 32.95 -14.25
C LYS A 207 -23.32 31.80 -14.04
N TYR A 208 -22.13 32.15 -13.55
CA TYR A 208 -21.00 31.23 -13.40
C TYR A 208 -21.27 30.03 -12.49
N GLY A 209 -22.12 30.21 -11.48
CA GLY A 209 -22.43 29.21 -10.45
C GLY A 209 -23.49 28.18 -10.82
N GLU A 210 -24.18 28.34 -11.96
CA GLU A 210 -25.12 27.33 -12.45
C GLU A 210 -24.38 26.02 -12.71
N CYS A 211 -25.00 24.89 -12.37
CA CYS A 211 -24.31 23.60 -12.37
C CYS A 211 -25.00 22.57 -13.26
N PHE A 212 -24.21 21.88 -14.09
CA PHE A 212 -24.65 20.84 -15.00
C PHE A 212 -23.98 19.50 -14.67
N ASP A 213 -24.68 18.40 -14.98
CA ASP A 213 -24.11 17.06 -14.92
C ASP A 213 -23.35 16.75 -16.21
N VAL A 214 -22.03 16.59 -16.06
CA VAL A 214 -21.13 16.18 -17.13
C VAL A 214 -20.93 14.68 -17.05
N TYR A 215 -21.06 14.02 -18.18
CA TYR A 215 -20.80 12.60 -18.34
C TYR A 215 -19.44 12.39 -18.96
N HIS A 216 -18.78 11.31 -18.54
CA HIS A 216 -17.49 10.89 -19.06
C HIS A 216 -17.49 9.39 -19.29
N ALA A 217 -17.15 8.97 -20.50
CA ALA A 217 -17.03 7.57 -20.89
C ALA A 217 -15.57 7.24 -21.23
N ILE A 218 -15.10 6.12 -20.70
CA ILE A 218 -13.82 5.48 -21.04
C ILE A 218 -14.13 4.06 -21.49
N GLU A 219 -13.70 3.71 -22.70
CA GLU A 219 -13.87 2.38 -23.28
C GLU A 219 -12.69 2.02 -24.20
N PRO A 220 -12.41 0.73 -24.44
CA PRO A 220 -11.50 0.32 -25.51
C PRO A 220 -12.03 0.77 -26.88
N ARG A 221 -11.15 1.33 -27.71
CA ARG A 221 -11.46 1.70 -29.08
C ARG A 221 -11.05 0.56 -30.02
N TYR A 222 -12.03 -0.12 -30.60
CA TYR A 222 -11.79 -1.23 -31.54
C TYR A 222 -11.58 -0.76 -32.99
N ASP A 223 -12.19 0.36 -33.37
CA ASP A 223 -12.04 0.99 -34.68
C ASP A 223 -11.02 2.13 -34.56
N ARG A 224 -9.73 1.80 -34.73
CA ARG A 224 -8.60 2.74 -34.67
C ARG A 224 -7.53 2.36 -35.69
N ASP A 225 -6.83 3.34 -36.23
CA ASP A 225 -5.57 3.14 -36.96
C ASP A 225 -4.39 3.38 -35.99
N PRO A 226 -3.66 2.34 -35.57
CA PRO A 226 -2.53 2.48 -34.64
C PRO A 226 -1.37 3.33 -35.17
N ARG A 227 -1.36 3.70 -36.46
CA ARG A 227 -0.32 4.53 -37.07
C ARG A 227 -0.56 6.02 -36.88
N LEU A 228 -1.78 6.42 -36.54
CA LEU A 228 -2.14 7.82 -36.32
C LEU A 228 -2.00 8.19 -34.84
N ILE A 229 -1.35 9.33 -34.56
CA ILE A 229 -1.03 9.81 -33.19
C ILE A 229 -2.12 10.76 -32.65
N ASP A 230 -3.21 10.95 -33.38
CA ASP A 230 -4.29 11.84 -32.97
C ASP A 230 -5.14 11.24 -31.84
N LYS A 231 -5.82 12.12 -31.08
CA LYS A 231 -6.67 11.75 -29.95
C LYS A 231 -7.75 10.70 -30.30
N ARG A 232 -8.18 10.67 -31.57
CA ARG A 232 -9.20 9.75 -32.10
C ARG A 232 -8.68 8.34 -32.41
N ASN A 233 -7.37 8.11 -32.39
CA ASN A 233 -6.79 6.78 -32.63
C ASN A 233 -6.05 6.20 -31.41
N LYS A 234 -6.10 6.88 -30.27
CA LYS A 234 -5.71 6.33 -28.96
C LYS A 234 -6.50 5.06 -28.62
N ALA A 235 -5.87 4.14 -27.88
CA ALA A 235 -6.38 2.80 -27.61
C ALA A 235 -7.65 2.78 -26.74
N PHE A 236 -7.78 3.73 -25.81
CA PHE A 236 -8.99 3.94 -25.03
C PHE A 236 -9.58 5.29 -25.40
N LEU A 237 -10.90 5.35 -25.64
CA LEU A 237 -11.61 6.61 -25.82
C LEU A 237 -11.80 7.31 -24.47
N SER A 238 -11.95 8.63 -24.51
CA SER A 238 -12.22 9.48 -23.34
C SER A 238 -13.14 10.61 -23.78
N ASN A 239 -14.44 10.40 -23.63
CA ASN A 239 -15.47 11.24 -24.23
C ASN A 239 -16.30 11.94 -23.18
N TYR A 240 -16.53 13.24 -23.39
CA TYR A 240 -17.28 14.09 -22.47
C TYR A 240 -18.52 14.68 -23.15
N TRP A 241 -19.66 14.68 -22.45
CA TRP A 241 -20.90 15.31 -22.94
C TRP A 241 -21.80 15.77 -21.81
N ILE A 242 -22.80 16.59 -22.13
CA ILE A 242 -23.87 17.02 -21.23
C ILE A 242 -25.20 16.61 -21.82
N ASP A 243 -25.93 15.75 -21.12
CA ASP A 243 -27.13 15.12 -21.65
C ASP A 243 -28.29 16.10 -21.83
N GLU A 244 -28.43 17.03 -20.88
CA GLU A 244 -29.53 18.01 -20.80
C GLU A 244 -29.50 19.08 -21.89
N LEU A 245 -28.34 19.29 -22.52
CA LEU A 245 -28.15 20.38 -23.48
C LEU A 245 -28.35 19.94 -24.93
N GLY A 246 -28.33 18.64 -25.20
CA GLY A 246 -28.27 18.11 -26.57
C GLY A 246 -27.02 18.59 -27.32
N GLY A 247 -26.81 18.08 -28.54
CA GLY A 247 -25.69 18.50 -29.39
C GLY A 247 -24.48 17.56 -29.35
N ASP A 248 -23.31 18.09 -29.71
CA ASP A 248 -22.05 17.36 -29.90
C ASP A 248 -21.31 17.06 -28.58
N LEU A 249 -20.22 16.29 -28.67
CA LEU A 249 -19.34 16.03 -27.54
C LEU A 249 -18.63 17.34 -27.11
N LEU A 250 -18.41 17.50 -25.80
CA LEU A 250 -17.56 18.58 -25.26
C LEU A 250 -16.09 18.37 -25.62
N GLU A 251 -15.63 17.12 -25.56
CA GLU A 251 -14.30 16.71 -25.96
C GLU A 251 -14.35 15.25 -26.39
N GLU A 252 -13.74 14.96 -27.53
CA GLU A 252 -13.38 13.61 -27.96
C GLU A 252 -11.88 13.43 -27.76
N SER A 253 -11.50 12.61 -26.78
CA SER A 253 -10.11 12.36 -26.39
C SER A 253 -9.82 10.86 -26.28
N GLY A 254 -8.66 10.52 -25.72
CA GLY A 254 -8.33 9.14 -25.43
C GLY A 254 -7.06 8.98 -24.60
N PHE A 255 -6.75 7.72 -24.29
CA PHE A 255 -5.56 7.28 -23.56
C PHE A 255 -4.84 6.17 -24.33
N ASP A 256 -3.51 6.17 -24.28
CA ASP A 256 -2.67 5.22 -25.01
C ASP A 256 -2.70 3.82 -24.38
N SER A 257 -2.81 3.75 -23.05
CA SER A 257 -3.08 2.53 -22.27
C SER A 257 -4.32 2.69 -21.39
N ASN A 258 -4.78 1.60 -20.74
CA ASN A 258 -5.97 1.61 -19.88
C ASN A 258 -5.75 2.55 -18.67
N PRO A 259 -6.54 3.61 -18.48
CA PRO A 259 -6.37 4.55 -17.37
C PRO A 259 -7.13 4.14 -16.10
N ILE A 260 -7.96 3.09 -16.17
CA ILE A 260 -8.89 2.71 -15.10
C ILE A 260 -8.14 1.90 -14.04
N ILE A 261 -8.25 2.35 -12.80
CA ILE A 261 -7.82 1.62 -11.60
C ILE A 261 -9.07 1.18 -10.87
N ALA A 262 -9.29 -0.13 -10.74
CA ALA A 262 -10.53 -0.65 -10.18
C ALA A 262 -10.33 -1.98 -9.41
N PRO A 263 -9.52 -1.98 -8.34
CA PRO A 263 -9.34 -3.17 -7.52
C PRO A 263 -10.64 -3.58 -6.85
N ALA A 264 -10.86 -4.88 -6.80
CA ALA A 264 -11.98 -5.51 -6.14
C ALA A 264 -11.52 -6.18 -4.84
N TRP A 265 -12.35 -6.13 -3.80
CA TRP A 265 -12.09 -6.88 -2.58
C TRP A 265 -12.35 -8.36 -2.82
N GLU A 266 -13.57 -8.74 -3.22
CA GLU A 266 -13.93 -10.10 -3.59
C GLU A 266 -14.96 -10.07 -4.72
N LEU A 267 -14.62 -10.59 -5.90
CA LEU A 267 -15.56 -10.73 -7.02
C LEU A 267 -16.30 -12.07 -6.91
N SER A 268 -17.60 -12.06 -7.19
CA SER A 268 -18.38 -13.29 -7.39
C SER A 268 -18.49 -13.56 -8.88
N GLU A 269 -17.96 -14.69 -9.35
CA GLU A 269 -18.01 -15.08 -10.76
C GLU A 269 -17.58 -13.93 -11.72
N ASP A 270 -18.44 -13.59 -12.69
CA ASP A 270 -18.22 -12.57 -13.71
C ASP A 270 -18.82 -11.20 -13.31
N ASP A 271 -19.08 -10.96 -12.02
CA ASP A 271 -19.66 -9.71 -11.54
C ASP A 271 -18.79 -8.49 -11.84
N HIS A 272 -19.44 -7.36 -12.11
CA HIS A 272 -18.76 -6.08 -12.32
C HIS A 272 -18.42 -5.35 -11.02
N TYR A 273 -19.07 -5.73 -9.92
CA TYR A 273 -18.90 -5.14 -8.59
C TYR A 273 -18.52 -6.22 -7.59
N ALA A 274 -17.83 -5.81 -6.52
CA ALA A 274 -17.28 -6.73 -5.55
C ALA A 274 -17.98 -6.65 -4.19
N LEU A 275 -17.85 -7.74 -3.44
CA LEU A 275 -18.27 -7.85 -2.06
C LEU A 275 -17.26 -7.22 -1.10
N SER A 276 -17.70 -6.75 0.06
CA SER A 276 -16.85 -6.04 1.03
C SER A 276 -16.91 -6.60 2.45
N PRO A 277 -15.89 -6.34 3.29
CA PRO A 277 -15.95 -6.54 4.73
C PRO A 277 -17.12 -5.79 5.37
N GLY A 278 -17.42 -4.59 4.88
CA GLY A 278 -18.57 -3.81 5.32
C GLY A 278 -19.90 -4.56 5.13
N GLN A 279 -20.09 -5.28 4.01
CA GLN A 279 -21.28 -6.09 3.78
C GLN A 279 -21.35 -7.28 4.72
N LYS A 280 -20.21 -7.95 4.93
CA LYS A 280 -20.11 -9.07 5.88
C LYS A 280 -20.45 -8.63 7.31
N ALA A 281 -20.02 -7.44 7.71
CA ALA A 281 -20.26 -6.87 9.05
C ALA A 281 -21.61 -6.14 9.19
N LEU A 282 -22.37 -5.90 8.11
CA LEU A 282 -23.54 -5.02 8.14
C LEU A 282 -24.63 -5.52 9.11
N GLY A 283 -24.83 -6.83 9.19
CA GLY A 283 -25.77 -7.45 10.13
C GLY A 283 -25.41 -7.12 11.58
N ASP A 284 -24.14 -7.29 11.93
CA ASP A 284 -23.60 -7.02 13.27
C ASP A 284 -23.67 -5.54 13.63
N ILE A 285 -23.35 -4.67 12.67
CA ILE A 285 -23.43 -3.23 12.88
C ILE A 285 -24.87 -2.81 13.16
N ARG A 286 -25.85 -3.34 12.40
CA ARG A 286 -27.28 -3.05 12.64
C ARG A 286 -27.76 -3.58 13.98
N MET A 287 -27.33 -4.79 14.35
CA MET A 287 -27.58 -5.38 15.68
C MET A 287 -27.05 -4.46 16.78
N LEU A 288 -25.79 -4.01 16.67
CA LEU A 288 -25.16 -3.09 17.63
C LEU A 288 -25.92 -1.76 17.78
N GLN A 289 -26.35 -1.15 16.66
CA GLN A 289 -27.14 0.09 16.73
C GLN A 289 -28.48 -0.14 17.47
N LEU A 290 -29.13 -1.28 17.21
CA LEU A 290 -30.39 -1.63 17.86
C LEU A 290 -30.19 -1.91 19.35
N GLU A 291 -29.17 -2.67 19.73
CA GLU A 291 -28.83 -2.96 21.12
C GLU A 291 -28.57 -1.70 21.92
N GLN A 292 -27.79 -0.75 21.38
CA GLN A 292 -27.51 0.51 22.06
C GLN A 292 -28.80 1.33 22.23
N THR A 293 -29.69 1.33 21.24
CA THR A 293 -31.02 1.95 21.36
C THR A 293 -31.84 1.29 22.47
N ARG A 294 -31.92 -0.05 22.49
CA ARG A 294 -32.70 -0.80 23.50
C ARG A 294 -32.10 -0.70 24.90
N LYS A 295 -30.77 -0.59 25.01
CA LYS A 295 -30.07 -0.32 26.26
C LYS A 295 -30.46 1.06 26.80
N LEU A 296 -30.50 2.09 25.97
CA LEU A 296 -30.98 3.42 26.37
C LEU A 296 -32.44 3.36 26.85
N GLU A 297 -33.32 2.71 26.10
CA GLU A 297 -34.72 2.50 26.52
C GLU A 297 -34.84 1.71 27.83
N GLY A 298 -33.99 0.70 28.04
CA GLY A 298 -33.95 -0.11 29.25
C GLY A 298 -33.47 0.68 30.47
N ILE A 299 -32.46 1.52 30.29
CA ILE A 299 -31.99 2.48 31.31
C ILE A 299 -33.13 3.46 31.64
N ASP A 300 -33.78 4.03 30.63
CA ASP A 300 -34.90 4.94 30.83
C ASP A 300 -36.05 4.29 31.60
N LYS A 301 -36.41 3.04 31.28
CA LYS A 301 -37.44 2.29 32.03
C LYS A 301 -37.03 1.95 33.46
N LYS A 302 -35.73 1.79 33.75
CA LYS A 302 -35.24 1.60 35.13
C LYS A 302 -35.23 2.90 35.93
N VAL A 303 -34.82 4.00 35.31
CA VAL A 303 -34.77 5.33 35.93
C VAL A 303 -36.18 5.91 36.07
N ARG A 304 -37.06 5.64 35.10
CA ARG A 304 -38.44 6.15 34.98
C ARG A 304 -39.39 5.01 34.54
N PRO A 305 -39.69 4.06 35.44
CA PRO A 305 -40.65 3.01 35.11
C PRO A 305 -42.06 3.59 34.91
N PRO A 306 -42.87 3.03 33.99
CA PRO A 306 -44.29 3.35 33.94
C PRO A 306 -44.94 2.93 35.25
N MET A 307 -45.82 3.77 35.81
CA MET A 307 -46.42 3.53 37.13
C MET A 307 -47.92 3.24 37.00
N ASN A 308 -48.41 2.28 37.80
CA ASN A 308 -49.83 2.02 37.97
C ASN A 308 -50.38 2.87 39.12
N ALA A 309 -51.52 3.52 38.92
CA ALA A 309 -52.21 4.29 39.94
C ALA A 309 -53.69 3.87 40.05
N PRO A 310 -54.29 3.90 41.26
CA PRO A 310 -55.72 3.65 41.43
C PRO A 310 -56.59 4.66 40.67
N THR A 311 -57.67 4.19 40.06
CA THR A 311 -58.71 5.00 39.36
C THR A 311 -59.30 6.09 40.26
N SER A 312 -59.42 5.83 41.56
CA SER A 312 -59.92 6.78 42.57
C SER A 312 -59.06 8.04 42.72
N MET A 313 -57.81 8.04 42.23
CA MET A 313 -56.89 9.17 42.30
C MET A 313 -56.83 10.01 41.01
N GLN A 314 -57.67 9.71 40.01
CA GLN A 314 -57.69 10.39 38.70
C GLN A 314 -57.98 11.90 38.78
N ASN A 315 -58.67 12.37 39.82
CA ASN A 315 -59.06 13.78 40.03
C ASN A 315 -58.29 14.49 41.17
N SER A 316 -57.32 13.82 41.80
CA SER A 316 -56.43 14.45 42.79
C SER A 316 -55.13 14.87 42.10
N PRO A 317 -54.59 16.08 42.36
CA PRO A 317 -53.37 16.54 41.69
C PRO A 317 -52.15 15.75 42.20
N ALA A 318 -51.90 14.59 41.61
CA ALA A 318 -50.66 13.86 41.73
C ALA A 318 -49.66 14.45 40.73
N SER A 319 -48.85 15.42 41.17
CA SER A 319 -47.78 15.99 40.35
C SER A 319 -46.47 15.24 40.57
N LEU A 320 -46.06 14.40 39.60
CA LEU A 320 -44.68 13.94 39.39
C LEU A 320 -44.44 13.72 37.88
N LEU A 321 -43.94 14.74 37.19
CA LEU A 321 -43.50 14.72 35.77
C LEU A 321 -42.47 13.58 35.49
N PRO A 322 -42.32 13.07 34.25
CA PRO A 322 -43.33 12.43 33.38
C PRO A 322 -42.97 11.01 32.87
N GLY A 323 -43.99 10.17 32.57
CA GLY A 323 -43.87 8.90 31.81
C GLY A 323 -45.06 7.90 31.75
N ALA A 324 -46.30 8.38 31.56
CA ALA A 324 -47.61 7.66 31.40
C ALA A 324 -48.08 6.71 32.54
N VAL A 325 -49.28 7.00 33.06
CA VAL A 325 -49.95 6.23 34.12
C VAL A 325 -51.06 5.38 33.51
N ASN A 326 -51.03 4.08 33.79
CA ASN A 326 -52.13 3.17 33.45
C ASN A 326 -53.04 2.99 34.67
N TYR A 327 -54.33 3.24 34.50
CA TYR A 327 -55.33 3.13 35.55
C TYR A 327 -55.89 1.70 35.57
N VAL A 328 -55.85 1.05 36.74
CA VAL A 328 -56.40 -0.29 36.94
C VAL A 328 -57.18 -0.30 38.24
N ASP A 329 -58.36 -0.91 38.24
CA ASP A 329 -59.17 -1.09 39.46
C ASP A 329 -58.58 -2.22 40.32
N ASP A 330 -57.73 -1.86 41.29
CA ASP A 330 -57.20 -2.80 42.29
C ASP A 330 -57.96 -2.62 43.63
N PRO A 331 -58.74 -3.63 44.09
CA PRO A 331 -59.47 -3.56 45.36
C PRO A 331 -58.59 -3.59 46.62
N THR A 332 -57.27 -3.81 46.50
CA THR A 332 -56.36 -3.99 47.66
C THR A 332 -55.59 -2.75 48.10
N GLY A 333 -55.78 -1.59 47.45
CA GLY A 333 -55.38 -0.28 48.00
C GLY A 333 -53.88 -0.01 48.20
N LYS A 334 -52.96 -0.80 47.64
CA LYS A 334 -51.52 -0.47 47.72
C LYS A 334 -51.14 0.49 46.57
N GLY A 335 -50.51 1.61 46.91
CA GLY A 335 -50.20 2.75 46.02
C GLY A 335 -49.28 2.45 44.82
N PHE A 336 -48.67 3.49 44.24
CA PHE A 336 -47.94 3.44 42.97
C PHE A 336 -46.96 2.25 42.88
N ARG A 337 -47.17 1.38 41.89
CA ARG A 337 -46.28 0.24 41.58
C ARG A 337 -45.81 0.36 40.13
N PRO A 338 -44.57 -0.04 39.79
CA PRO A 338 -44.17 -0.18 38.40
C PRO A 338 -45.17 -1.07 37.66
N ALA A 339 -45.63 -0.63 36.49
CA ALA A 339 -46.54 -1.39 35.64
C ALA A 339 -45.88 -2.64 35.04
N MET A 340 -44.56 -2.63 34.96
CA MET A 340 -43.73 -3.72 34.46
C MET A 340 -42.43 -3.77 35.25
N GLU A 341 -42.07 -4.94 35.77
CA GLU A 341 -40.75 -5.17 36.37
C GLU A 341 -39.75 -5.46 35.25
N VAL A 342 -38.95 -4.46 34.87
CA VAL A 342 -37.88 -4.62 33.89
C VAL A 342 -36.64 -5.16 34.59
N ASN A 343 -36.52 -6.49 34.66
CA ASN A 343 -35.33 -7.16 35.17
C ASN A 343 -34.25 -7.32 34.07
N LEU A 344 -33.76 -6.20 33.56
CA LEU A 344 -32.72 -6.19 32.53
C LEU A 344 -31.33 -6.18 33.19
N SER A 345 -30.51 -7.20 32.98
CA SER A 345 -29.13 -7.19 33.45
C SER A 345 -28.27 -6.28 32.56
N LEU A 346 -27.87 -5.12 33.07
CA LEU A 346 -26.99 -4.19 32.32
C LEU A 346 -25.58 -4.77 32.14
N ALA A 347 -25.19 -5.73 32.99
CA ALA A 347 -23.90 -6.41 32.89
C ALA A 347 -23.88 -7.37 31.69
N GLU A 348 -24.90 -8.20 31.52
CA GLU A 348 -25.04 -9.12 30.39
C GLU A 348 -25.14 -8.35 29.06
N LEU A 349 -25.94 -7.28 29.00
CA LEU A 349 -26.00 -6.43 27.81
C LEU A 349 -24.66 -5.80 27.44
N ARG A 350 -23.84 -5.43 28.44
CA ARG A 350 -22.53 -4.85 28.16
C ARG A 350 -21.58 -5.91 27.59
N GLU A 351 -21.66 -7.14 28.07
CA GLU A 351 -20.86 -8.26 27.56
C GLU A 351 -21.24 -8.60 26.11
N ASP A 352 -22.53 -8.69 25.82
CA ASP A 352 -23.05 -8.90 24.46
C ASP A 352 -22.63 -7.78 23.49
N ILE A 353 -22.81 -6.51 23.88
CA ILE A 353 -22.33 -5.35 23.10
C ILE A 353 -20.83 -5.47 22.81
N GLN A 354 -20.02 -5.83 23.81
CA GLN A 354 -18.58 -5.97 23.63
C GLN A 354 -18.24 -7.13 22.66
N GLU A 355 -18.97 -8.25 22.73
CA GLU A 355 -18.81 -9.36 21.80
C GLU A 355 -19.11 -8.93 20.36
N VAL A 356 -20.21 -8.21 20.13
CA VAL A 356 -20.58 -7.68 18.81
C VAL A 356 -19.53 -6.69 18.31
N GLN A 357 -19.08 -5.77 19.15
CA GLN A 357 -18.01 -4.82 18.80
C GLN A 357 -16.74 -5.55 18.36
N ASN A 358 -16.31 -6.58 19.11
CA ASN A 358 -15.15 -7.39 18.76
C ASN A 358 -15.34 -8.17 17.45
N ARG A 359 -16.56 -8.64 17.17
CA ARG A 359 -16.88 -9.34 15.91
C ARG A 359 -16.78 -8.40 14.69
N ILE A 360 -17.26 -7.16 14.85
CA ILE A 360 -17.13 -6.11 13.83
C ILE A 360 -15.65 -5.80 13.58
N GLU A 361 -14.87 -5.56 14.62
CA GLU A 361 -13.43 -5.25 14.52
C GLU A 361 -12.65 -6.36 13.82
N LYS A 362 -12.92 -7.63 14.16
CA LYS A 362 -12.33 -8.80 13.49
C LYS A 362 -12.69 -8.89 12.02
N THR A 363 -13.96 -8.61 11.67
CA THR A 363 -14.43 -8.66 10.28
C THR A 363 -13.73 -7.61 9.40
N PHE A 364 -13.39 -6.46 9.96
CA PHE A 364 -12.59 -5.42 9.29
C PHE A 364 -11.07 -5.62 9.41
N PHE A 365 -10.61 -6.74 9.99
CA PHE A 365 -9.19 -7.00 10.23
C PHE A 365 -8.53 -5.89 11.08
N ALA A 366 -9.29 -5.22 11.96
CA ALA A 366 -8.77 -4.10 12.75
C ALA A 366 -7.61 -4.54 13.65
N ASP A 367 -7.69 -5.74 14.24
CA ASP A 367 -6.64 -6.35 15.07
C ASP A 367 -5.28 -6.42 14.37
N LEU A 368 -5.28 -6.76 13.08
CA LEU A 368 -4.05 -6.84 12.27
C LEU A 368 -3.36 -5.49 12.19
N PHE A 369 -4.13 -4.45 11.91
CA PHE A 369 -3.59 -3.11 11.66
C PHE A 369 -3.24 -2.36 12.95
N PHE A 370 -3.98 -2.55 14.04
CA PHE A 370 -3.59 -2.04 15.36
C PHE A 370 -2.27 -2.63 15.86
N ALA A 371 -2.04 -3.92 15.60
CA ALA A 371 -0.79 -4.57 15.97
C ALA A 371 0.42 -4.06 15.15
N ILE A 372 0.19 -3.50 13.95
CA ILE A 372 1.23 -2.89 13.12
C ILE A 372 1.61 -1.50 13.63
N THR A 373 0.66 -0.72 14.17
CA THR A 373 0.88 0.66 14.61
C THR A 373 1.39 0.79 16.06
N ASN A 374 1.03 -0.12 16.97
CA ASN A 374 1.39 -0.06 18.40
C ASN A 374 2.53 -1.02 18.80
N MET A 375 3.67 -0.97 18.11
CA MET A 375 4.89 -1.72 18.50
C MET A 375 5.78 -0.95 19.49
N GLU A 376 5.20 -0.28 20.49
CA GLU A 376 5.97 0.26 21.62
C GLU A 376 5.81 -0.65 22.85
N GLY A 377 6.91 -1.31 23.26
CA GLY A 377 7.06 -1.85 24.62
C GLY A 377 6.74 -3.32 24.88
N VAL A 378 6.51 -4.15 23.86
CA VAL A 378 6.16 -5.58 24.06
C VAL A 378 7.41 -6.46 24.20
N GLN A 379 7.49 -7.22 25.31
CA GLN A 379 8.60 -8.10 25.68
C GLN A 379 9.00 -9.12 24.58
N PRO A 380 10.29 -9.55 24.52
CA PRO A 380 10.83 -10.37 23.43
C PRO A 380 10.13 -11.73 23.21
N ARG A 381 9.48 -12.31 24.24
CA ARG A 381 8.70 -13.56 24.10
C ARG A 381 7.38 -13.37 23.33
N ASN A 382 6.77 -12.20 23.44
CA ASN A 382 5.53 -11.86 22.73
C ASN A 382 5.79 -11.46 21.28
N GLN A 383 7.03 -11.16 20.90
CA GLN A 383 7.35 -10.77 19.52
C GLN A 383 7.16 -11.93 18.55
N PHE A 384 7.51 -13.16 18.91
CA PHE A 384 7.40 -14.31 18.01
C PHE A 384 5.95 -14.74 17.80
N GLU A 385 5.15 -14.87 18.87
CA GLU A 385 3.72 -15.18 18.78
C GLU A 385 2.95 -14.06 18.05
N LEU A 386 3.28 -12.79 18.32
CA LEU A 386 2.68 -11.66 17.61
C LEU A 386 3.05 -11.65 16.13
N THR A 387 4.28 -12.04 15.78
CA THR A 387 4.73 -12.14 14.39
C THR A 387 4.05 -13.29 13.67
N GLN A 388 3.90 -14.46 14.31
CA GLN A 388 3.16 -15.60 13.75
C GLN A 388 1.67 -15.28 13.56
N ARG A 389 0.99 -14.65 14.52
CA ARG A 389 -0.41 -14.23 14.34
C ARG A 389 -0.57 -13.20 13.23
N LYS A 390 0.41 -12.29 13.06
CA LYS A 390 0.45 -11.35 11.94
C LYS A 390 0.63 -12.09 10.60
N GLU A 391 1.45 -13.13 10.54
CA GLU A 391 1.61 -13.98 9.36
C GLU A 391 0.30 -14.70 8.99
N GLU A 392 -0.38 -15.32 9.96
CA GLU A 392 -1.67 -16.00 9.73
C GLU A 392 -2.78 -15.04 9.25
N GLN A 393 -2.84 -13.82 9.80
CA GLN A 393 -3.82 -12.82 9.37
C GLN A 393 -3.47 -12.14 8.03
N LEU A 394 -2.18 -11.97 7.69
CA LEU A 394 -1.77 -11.51 6.37
C LEU A 394 -2.08 -12.55 5.28
N LEU A 395 -1.98 -13.85 5.60
CA LEU A 395 -2.43 -14.93 4.71
C LEU A 395 -3.94 -14.82 4.41
N GLN A 396 -4.76 -14.39 5.38
CA GLN A 396 -6.20 -14.19 5.17
C GLN A 396 -6.52 -13.03 4.21
N LEU A 397 -5.67 -12.00 4.16
CA LEU A 397 -5.79 -10.90 3.19
C LEU A 397 -5.16 -11.23 1.82
N GLY A 398 -4.46 -12.35 1.68
CA GLY A 398 -3.72 -12.74 0.47
C GLY A 398 -4.49 -12.50 -0.84
N PRO A 399 -5.72 -13.05 -1.00
CA PRO A 399 -6.51 -12.87 -2.23
C PRO A 399 -6.85 -11.40 -2.52
N VAL A 400 -7.11 -10.60 -1.49
CA VAL A 400 -7.41 -9.16 -1.65
C VAL A 400 -6.16 -8.39 -2.05
N LEU A 401 -5.01 -8.76 -1.48
CA LEU A 401 -3.72 -8.16 -1.82
C LEU A 401 -3.35 -8.44 -3.27
N GLU A 402 -3.58 -9.66 -3.77
CA GLU A 402 -3.37 -10.02 -5.17
C GLU A 402 -4.21 -9.15 -6.11
N ASN A 403 -5.49 -8.92 -5.78
CA ASN A 403 -6.35 -8.01 -6.54
C ASN A 403 -5.82 -6.57 -6.51
N VAL A 404 -5.39 -6.07 -5.35
CA VAL A 404 -4.80 -4.72 -5.24
C VAL A 404 -3.49 -4.62 -6.04
N PHE A 405 -2.66 -5.66 -6.04
CA PHE A 405 -1.43 -5.71 -6.82
C PHE A 405 -1.71 -5.73 -8.33
N GLY A 406 -2.67 -6.54 -8.77
CA GLY A 406 -3.01 -6.72 -10.19
C GLY A 406 -3.86 -5.61 -10.80
N ASP A 407 -4.83 -5.06 -10.06
CA ASP A 407 -5.83 -4.11 -10.58
C ASP A 407 -5.64 -2.67 -10.09
N GLN A 408 -4.67 -2.43 -9.18
CA GLN A 408 -4.33 -1.07 -8.71
C GLN A 408 -2.85 -0.75 -8.84
N LEU A 409 -1.95 -1.48 -8.16
CA LEU A 409 -0.54 -1.09 -8.11
C LEU A 409 0.17 -1.33 -9.45
N GLY A 410 -0.04 -2.50 -10.06
CA GLY A 410 0.53 -2.85 -11.37
C GLY A 410 0.14 -1.85 -12.46
N PRO A 411 -1.16 -1.63 -12.70
CA PRO A 411 -1.63 -0.66 -13.70
C PRO A 411 -1.11 0.76 -13.44
N THR A 412 -0.92 1.13 -12.17
CA THR A 412 -0.35 2.44 -11.82
C THR A 412 1.12 2.55 -12.16
N ILE A 413 1.90 1.50 -11.87
CA ILE A 413 3.32 1.42 -12.20
C ILE A 413 3.51 1.40 -13.71
N ASP A 414 2.83 0.48 -14.41
CA ASP A 414 2.92 0.31 -15.86
C ASP A 414 2.60 1.61 -16.59
N ARG A 415 1.47 2.23 -16.27
CA ARG A 415 1.04 3.48 -16.91
C ARG A 415 1.95 4.66 -16.58
N THR A 416 2.50 4.73 -15.36
CA THR A 416 3.45 5.80 -15.01
C THR A 416 4.77 5.62 -15.75
N PHE A 417 5.22 4.38 -15.91
CA PHE A 417 6.37 4.06 -16.73
C PHE A 417 6.14 4.48 -18.20
N ASP A 418 4.98 4.13 -18.78
CA ASP A 418 4.61 4.53 -20.14
C ASP A 418 4.62 6.06 -20.32
N ILE A 419 4.06 6.81 -19.36
CA ILE A 419 4.00 8.27 -19.40
C ILE A 419 5.41 8.88 -19.32
N LEU A 420 6.26 8.37 -18.42
CA LEU A 420 7.63 8.85 -18.29
C LEU A 420 8.49 8.51 -19.51
N ALA A 421 8.31 7.32 -20.09
CA ALA A 421 8.96 6.90 -21.31
C ALA A 421 8.55 7.79 -22.49
N ALA A 422 7.25 8.09 -22.63
CA ALA A 422 6.73 8.97 -23.69
C ALA A 422 7.20 10.43 -23.56
N ARG A 423 7.63 10.86 -22.38
CA ARG A 423 8.18 12.20 -22.11
C ARG A 423 9.70 12.28 -22.19
N ASP A 424 10.37 11.18 -22.55
CA ASP A 424 11.84 11.05 -22.53
C ASP A 424 12.46 11.42 -21.16
N GLU A 425 11.72 11.20 -20.07
CA GLU A 425 12.16 11.49 -18.69
C GLU A 425 12.85 10.28 -18.01
N LEU A 426 12.89 9.13 -18.67
CA LEU A 426 13.61 7.95 -18.22
C LEU A 426 15.03 7.91 -18.82
N PRO A 427 16.02 7.36 -18.09
CA PRO A 427 17.33 7.09 -18.68
C PRO A 427 17.20 6.14 -19.88
N PRO A 428 18.17 6.12 -20.81
CA PRO A 428 18.14 5.17 -21.93
C PRO A 428 18.30 3.73 -21.41
N PRO A 429 17.46 2.78 -21.86
CA PRO A 429 17.57 1.39 -21.42
C PRO A 429 18.86 0.75 -21.95
N PRO A 430 19.56 -0.06 -21.13
CA PRO A 430 20.72 -0.81 -21.55
C PRO A 430 20.34 -1.83 -22.66
N PRO A 431 21.24 -2.15 -23.61
CA PRO A 431 20.94 -3.05 -24.74
C PRO A 431 20.38 -4.41 -24.32
N GLU A 432 20.81 -4.91 -23.15
CA GLU A 432 20.41 -6.20 -22.60
C GLU A 432 18.95 -6.25 -22.14
N LEU A 433 18.31 -5.10 -21.92
CA LEU A 433 16.88 -5.01 -21.55
C LEU A 433 15.96 -4.77 -22.75
N GLN A 434 16.49 -4.59 -23.95
CA GLN A 434 15.65 -4.34 -25.12
C GLN A 434 14.76 -5.54 -25.43
N GLY A 435 13.44 -5.30 -25.49
CA GLY A 435 12.44 -6.34 -25.77
C GLY A 435 12.15 -7.29 -24.60
N MET A 436 12.69 -7.01 -23.40
CA MET A 436 12.41 -7.79 -22.19
C MET A 436 11.33 -7.12 -21.34
N GLU A 437 10.40 -7.93 -20.84
CA GLU A 437 9.40 -7.47 -19.87
C GLU A 437 10.03 -7.31 -18.49
N LEU A 438 9.72 -6.18 -17.84
CA LEU A 438 10.11 -5.93 -16.47
C LEU A 438 9.11 -6.60 -15.52
N LYS A 439 9.64 -7.12 -14.41
CA LYS A 439 8.86 -7.69 -13.32
C LYS A 439 8.78 -6.69 -12.18
N VAL A 440 7.58 -6.46 -11.68
CA VAL A 440 7.35 -5.69 -10.45
C VAL A 440 7.34 -6.64 -9.27
N GLU A 441 8.20 -6.39 -8.29
CA GLU A 441 8.18 -7.08 -6.99
C GLU A 441 7.64 -6.14 -5.92
N TYR A 442 6.50 -6.52 -5.32
CA TYR A 442 5.92 -5.78 -4.22
C TYR A 442 6.65 -6.10 -2.93
N ILE A 443 7.11 -5.06 -2.26
CA ILE A 443 7.84 -5.20 -1.01
C ILE A 443 6.80 -5.18 0.11
N SER A 444 6.40 -6.36 0.58
CA SER A 444 5.53 -6.45 1.75
C SER A 444 6.30 -6.11 3.04
N THR A 445 5.60 -5.60 4.04
CA THR A 445 6.15 -5.41 5.39
C THR A 445 6.68 -6.70 5.99
N LEU A 446 6.09 -7.84 5.62
CA LEU A 446 6.55 -9.17 5.98
C LEU A 446 7.87 -9.54 5.27
N ALA A 447 7.99 -9.29 3.96
CA ALA A 447 9.24 -9.54 3.23
C ALA A 447 10.38 -8.67 3.79
N GLN A 448 10.10 -7.43 4.20
CA GLN A 448 11.07 -6.60 4.91
C GLN A 448 11.41 -7.15 6.31
N ALA A 449 10.44 -7.65 7.06
CA ALA A 449 10.68 -8.26 8.37
C ALA A 449 11.52 -9.54 8.24
N GLN A 450 11.22 -10.41 7.28
CA GLN A 450 12.00 -11.59 6.95
C GLN A 450 13.42 -11.21 6.49
N GLN A 451 13.54 -10.17 5.65
CA GLN A 451 14.84 -9.68 5.21
C GLN A 451 15.63 -9.09 6.38
N ALA A 452 15.00 -8.40 7.33
CA ALA A 452 15.65 -7.91 8.54
C ALA A 452 16.11 -9.06 9.46
N VAL A 453 15.33 -10.15 9.57
CA VAL A 453 15.75 -11.38 10.26
C VAL A 453 16.97 -12.01 9.57
N ALA A 454 16.95 -12.08 8.24
CA ALA A 454 18.08 -12.57 7.44
C ALA A 454 19.32 -11.67 7.60
N THR A 455 19.17 -10.35 7.59
CA THR A 455 20.27 -9.41 7.85
C THR A 455 20.81 -9.55 9.28
N GLY A 456 19.95 -9.76 10.27
CA GLY A 456 20.37 -10.04 11.65
C GLY A 456 21.07 -11.40 11.81
N ALA A 457 20.77 -12.38 10.95
CA ALA A 457 21.56 -13.62 10.87
C ALA A 457 22.96 -13.33 10.30
N ILE A 458 23.06 -12.53 9.22
CA ILE A 458 24.35 -12.11 8.65
C ILE A 458 25.20 -11.35 9.66
N GLU A 459 24.63 -10.36 10.36
CA GLU A 459 25.34 -9.58 11.38
C GLU A 459 25.86 -10.45 12.53
N ARG A 460 25.07 -11.43 12.99
CA ARG A 460 25.51 -12.40 14.03
C ARG A 460 26.61 -13.32 13.51
N GLY A 461 26.52 -13.78 12.27
CA GLY A 461 27.58 -14.58 11.62
C GLY A 461 28.90 -13.82 11.52
N VAL A 462 28.86 -12.57 11.06
CA VAL A 462 30.05 -11.69 10.97
C VAL A 462 30.61 -11.37 12.35
N ALA A 463 29.76 -11.11 13.35
CA ALA A 463 30.19 -10.86 14.72
C ALA A 463 30.84 -12.10 15.35
N PHE A 464 30.29 -13.30 15.10
CA PHE A 464 30.86 -14.57 15.55
C PHE A 464 32.25 -14.80 14.93
N MET A 465 32.40 -14.61 13.62
CA MET A 465 33.71 -14.67 12.95
C MET A 465 34.73 -13.69 13.57
N GLY A 466 34.30 -12.47 13.87
CA GLY A 466 35.14 -11.47 14.53
C GLY A 466 35.60 -11.91 15.93
N GLN A 467 34.72 -12.52 16.72
CA GLN A 467 35.04 -13.04 18.05
C GLN A 467 35.98 -14.25 17.99
N VAL A 468 35.72 -15.20 17.09
CA VAL A 468 36.58 -16.40 16.90
C VAL A 468 37.99 -15.99 16.46
N SER A 469 38.11 -14.95 15.61
CA SER A 469 39.41 -14.43 15.18
C SER A 469 40.25 -13.78 16.30
N ALA A 470 39.63 -13.38 17.41
CA ALA A 470 40.27 -12.66 18.51
C ALA A 470 40.72 -13.58 19.68
N VAL A 471 40.27 -14.84 19.72
CA VAL A 471 40.61 -15.78 20.79
C VAL A 471 41.95 -16.47 20.46
N LYS A 472 42.85 -16.47 21.46
CA LYS A 472 44.24 -16.94 21.36
C LYS A 472 44.41 -18.34 20.74
N PRO A 473 45.56 -18.63 20.10
CA PRO A 473 45.86 -19.90 19.41
C PRO A 473 45.66 -21.18 20.25
N GLU A 474 45.83 -21.11 21.57
CA GLU A 474 45.83 -22.27 22.47
C GLU A 474 44.43 -22.88 22.68
N ALA A 475 43.34 -22.15 22.38
CA ALA A 475 41.97 -22.67 22.42
C ALA A 475 41.53 -23.32 21.10
N LEU A 476 42.31 -23.14 20.02
CA LEU A 476 42.00 -23.57 18.66
C LEU A 476 42.54 -24.98 18.35
N ASP A 477 43.41 -25.54 19.18
CA ASP A 477 44.02 -26.87 18.94
C ASP A 477 43.02 -28.04 18.97
N LYS A 478 41.77 -27.82 19.40
CA LYS A 478 40.71 -28.83 19.45
C LYS A 478 39.48 -28.48 18.60
N LEU A 479 39.38 -27.25 18.11
CA LEU A 479 38.20 -26.76 17.39
C LEU A 479 38.56 -26.55 15.92
N ASP A 480 37.91 -27.29 15.02
CA ASP A 480 37.93 -26.94 13.61
C ASP A 480 37.14 -25.66 13.41
N VAL A 481 37.85 -24.55 13.18
CA VAL A 481 37.26 -23.22 13.04
C VAL A 481 36.45 -23.11 11.75
N ASP A 482 36.87 -23.79 10.69
CA ASP A 482 36.21 -23.71 9.40
C ASP A 482 34.87 -24.46 9.47
N GLU A 483 34.86 -25.70 9.99
CA GLU A 483 33.63 -26.46 10.21
C GLU A 483 32.69 -25.79 11.22
N ALA A 484 33.24 -25.15 12.26
CA ALA A 484 32.44 -24.42 13.25
C ALA A 484 31.77 -23.16 12.67
N ILE A 485 32.42 -22.48 11.71
CA ILE A 485 31.84 -21.33 11.00
C ILE A 485 30.71 -21.80 10.09
N ASP A 486 30.94 -22.86 9.31
CA ASP A 486 29.93 -23.40 8.39
C ASP A 486 28.68 -23.88 9.14
N LEU A 487 28.86 -24.67 10.20
CA LEU A 487 27.77 -25.20 10.99
C LEU A 487 27.01 -24.08 11.74
N TYR A 488 27.70 -23.00 12.13
CA TYR A 488 27.07 -21.84 12.72
C TYR A 488 26.27 -21.02 11.70
N PHE A 489 26.82 -20.82 10.49
CA PHE A 489 26.13 -20.12 9.41
C PHE A 489 24.88 -20.87 8.93
N ASP A 490 24.94 -22.19 8.85
CA ASP A 490 23.78 -23.05 8.57
C ASP A 490 22.74 -22.97 9.70
N ALA A 491 23.17 -23.01 10.96
CA ALA A 491 22.27 -22.96 12.12
C ALA A 491 21.53 -21.61 12.26
N ILE A 492 22.15 -20.50 11.86
CA ILE A 492 21.50 -19.17 11.88
C ILE A 492 20.74 -18.86 10.58
N GLY A 493 20.81 -19.73 9.57
CA GLY A 493 20.13 -19.57 8.29
C GLY A 493 20.72 -18.47 7.40
N ALA A 494 22.03 -18.22 7.50
CA ALA A 494 22.71 -17.25 6.64
C ALA A 494 22.83 -17.79 5.19
N PRO A 495 22.82 -16.93 4.15
CA PRO A 495 22.92 -17.39 2.76
C PRO A 495 24.25 -18.12 2.49
N PRO A 496 24.24 -19.37 1.96
CA PRO A 496 25.46 -20.14 1.70
C PRO A 496 26.42 -19.46 0.70
N SER A 497 25.90 -18.57 -0.15
CA SER A 497 26.70 -17.77 -1.09
C SER A 497 27.70 -16.82 -0.42
N MET A 498 27.58 -16.59 0.89
CA MET A 498 28.53 -15.77 1.65
C MET A 498 29.76 -16.55 2.10
N ILE A 499 29.69 -17.88 2.12
CA ILE A 499 30.81 -18.75 2.46
C ILE A 499 31.61 -18.99 1.18
N LEU A 500 32.91 -18.71 1.25
CA LEU A 500 33.82 -19.03 0.16
C LEU A 500 34.04 -20.54 0.14
N ALA A 501 34.00 -21.14 -1.05
CA ALA A 501 34.34 -22.54 -1.22
C ALA A 501 35.79 -22.83 -0.78
N ASP A 502 36.02 -24.02 -0.23
CA ASP A 502 37.28 -24.44 0.38
C ASP A 502 38.50 -24.25 -0.53
N ASP A 503 38.32 -24.50 -1.82
CA ASP A 503 39.33 -24.34 -2.87
C ASP A 503 39.86 -22.90 -2.96
N LYS A 504 38.96 -21.91 -2.93
CA LYS A 504 39.30 -20.48 -2.94
C LYS A 504 39.92 -20.03 -1.63
N VAL A 505 39.50 -20.61 -0.51
CA VAL A 505 40.07 -20.31 0.82
C VAL A 505 41.51 -20.82 0.90
N GLU A 506 41.79 -22.02 0.38
CA GLU A 506 43.12 -22.61 0.33
C GLU A 506 44.07 -21.80 -0.59
N ASP A 507 43.58 -21.36 -1.75
CA ASP A 507 44.33 -20.45 -2.63
C ASP A 507 44.68 -19.12 -1.94
N LEU A 508 43.74 -18.51 -1.22
CA LEU A 508 43.99 -17.28 -0.46
C LEU A 508 44.95 -17.49 0.72
N ARG A 509 44.92 -18.66 1.37
CA ARG A 509 45.87 -19.04 2.44
C ARG A 509 47.27 -19.24 1.86
N SER A 510 47.39 -19.92 0.72
CA SER A 510 48.68 -20.14 0.06
C SER A 510 49.31 -18.83 -0.43
N GLN A 511 48.51 -17.89 -0.96
CA GLN A 511 48.97 -16.56 -1.33
C GLN A 511 49.43 -15.74 -0.11
N ARG A 512 48.67 -15.76 1.00
CA ARG A 512 49.07 -15.11 2.25
C ARG A 512 50.34 -15.71 2.85
N ALA A 513 50.48 -17.03 2.82
CA ALA A 513 51.69 -17.71 3.28
C ALA A 513 52.91 -17.31 2.44
N ARG A 514 52.79 -17.26 1.11
CA ARG A 514 53.86 -16.79 0.21
C ARG A 514 54.21 -15.32 0.46
N GLN A 515 53.22 -14.45 0.69
CA GLN A 515 53.46 -13.04 1.03
C GLN A 515 54.13 -12.86 2.39
N MET A 516 53.72 -13.62 3.42
CA MET A 516 54.39 -13.59 4.72
C MET A 516 55.81 -14.11 4.64
N GLN A 517 56.05 -15.19 3.90
CA GLN A 517 57.38 -15.75 3.73
C GLN A 517 58.30 -14.79 2.96
N ALA A 518 57.78 -14.09 1.95
CA ALA A 518 58.47 -13.02 1.24
C ALA A 518 58.73 -11.79 2.12
N ALA A 519 57.77 -11.39 2.96
CA ALA A 519 57.94 -10.28 3.90
C ALA A 519 58.96 -10.60 5.01
N GLN A 520 58.97 -11.85 5.48
CA GLN A 520 59.90 -12.32 6.52
C GLN A 520 61.31 -12.49 5.98
N THR A 521 61.47 -12.94 4.72
CA THR A 521 62.78 -12.93 4.03
C THR A 521 63.23 -11.51 3.68
N ALA A 522 62.32 -10.59 3.34
CA ALA A 522 62.66 -9.18 3.14
C ALA A 522 63.08 -8.48 4.45
N GLN A 523 62.42 -8.77 5.57
CA GLN A 523 62.82 -8.27 6.90
C GLN A 523 64.15 -8.87 7.38
N MET A 524 64.37 -10.17 7.16
CA MET A 524 65.69 -10.79 7.43
C MET A 524 66.79 -10.20 6.52
N ALA A 525 66.51 -9.97 5.23
CA ALA A 525 67.47 -9.33 4.33
C ALA A 525 67.77 -7.87 4.75
N ALA A 526 66.76 -7.13 5.22
CA ALA A 526 66.93 -5.77 5.72
C ALA A 526 67.69 -5.69 7.07
N GLN A 527 67.56 -6.69 7.95
CA GLN A 527 68.30 -6.77 9.21
C GLN A 527 69.74 -7.28 9.06
N VAL A 528 70.04 -8.06 8.00
CA VAL A 528 71.39 -8.60 7.73
C VAL A 528 72.23 -7.67 6.85
N ALA A 529 71.61 -6.73 6.11
CA ALA A 529 72.30 -5.76 5.27
C ALA A 529 73.35 -4.85 5.99
N PRO A 530 73.17 -4.44 7.26
CA PRO A 530 74.21 -3.67 7.98
C PRO A 530 75.42 -4.51 8.41
N ALA A 531 75.27 -5.83 8.57
CA ALA A 531 76.33 -6.71 9.07
C ALA A 531 77.31 -7.18 7.97
N LEU A 532 76.84 -7.30 6.72
CA LEU A 532 77.70 -7.68 5.58
C LEU A 532 78.57 -6.51 5.08
N ASN A 533 78.12 -5.25 5.23
CA ASN A 533 78.90 -4.07 4.84
C ASN A 533 80.11 -3.79 5.78
N GLN A 534 80.15 -4.39 6.97
CA GLN A 534 81.33 -4.30 7.86
C GLN A 534 82.38 -5.39 7.56
N GLY A 535 81.97 -6.57 7.07
CA GLY A 535 82.90 -7.64 6.69
C GLY A 535 83.64 -7.38 5.36
N ALA A 536 82.98 -6.75 4.38
CA ALA A 536 83.59 -6.45 3.09
C ALA A 536 84.68 -5.36 3.16
N LYS A 537 84.56 -4.39 4.09
CA LYS A 537 85.62 -3.39 4.34
C LYS A 537 86.83 -3.96 5.09
N ALA A 538 86.65 -4.98 5.93
CA ALA A 538 87.76 -5.63 6.63
C ALA A 538 88.65 -6.47 5.69
N ALA A 539 88.05 -7.11 4.68
CA ALA A 539 88.80 -7.91 3.70
C ALA A 539 89.61 -7.05 2.71
N GLN A 540 89.11 -5.87 2.32
CA GLN A 540 89.88 -4.92 1.50
C GLN A 540 91.04 -4.28 2.26
N VAL A 541 90.86 -3.94 3.55
CA VAL A 541 91.93 -3.35 4.38
C VAL A 541 93.04 -4.36 4.70
N LEU A 542 92.73 -5.66 4.78
CA LEU A 542 93.73 -6.72 4.97
C LEU A 542 94.54 -7.01 3.69
N ALA A 543 93.95 -6.85 2.51
CA ALA A 543 94.66 -7.01 1.23
C ALA A 543 95.64 -5.85 0.97
N ASP A 544 95.28 -4.62 1.35
CA ASP A 544 96.14 -3.43 1.19
C ASP A 544 97.26 -3.31 2.25
N ALA A 545 97.19 -4.10 3.34
CA ALA A 545 98.17 -4.06 4.43
C ALA A 545 99.44 -4.91 4.18
N ASN A 546 99.47 -5.74 3.13
CA ASN A 546 100.60 -6.64 2.87
C ASN A 546 101.73 -6.02 2.03
N ASP A 547 101.56 -4.78 1.53
CA ASP A 547 102.46 -4.15 0.55
C ASP A 547 103.12 -2.84 1.04
N ASN A 548 103.20 -2.59 2.35
CA ASN A 548 103.80 -1.34 2.87
C ASN A 548 104.76 -1.54 4.08
N PRO A 549 106.07 -1.19 3.98
CA PRO A 549 107.09 -1.49 5.00
C PRO A 549 107.03 -0.67 6.30
N ASN A 550 105.90 -0.04 6.64
CA ASN A 550 105.75 0.77 7.86
C ASN A 550 104.74 0.21 8.88
N GLY A 551 104.19 -0.99 8.66
CA GLY A 551 103.22 -1.63 9.58
C GLY A 551 103.77 -1.99 10.97
N ALA A 552 105.11 -2.13 11.12
CA ALA A 552 105.73 -2.49 12.38
C ALA A 552 105.73 -1.36 13.44
N ALA A 553 105.52 -0.10 13.04
CA ALA A 553 105.46 1.03 13.96
C ALA A 553 104.06 1.21 14.59
N LEU A 554 102.99 0.81 13.89
CA LEU A 554 101.61 0.97 14.37
C LEU A 554 101.21 -0.12 15.38
N LEU A 555 101.72 -1.34 15.24
CA LEU A 555 101.43 -2.47 16.15
C LEU A 555 101.98 -2.24 17.57
N ARG A 556 103.09 -1.50 17.71
CA ARG A 556 103.62 -1.10 19.04
C ARG A 556 102.84 0.05 19.69
N GLN A 557 102.12 0.85 18.93
CA GLN A 557 101.35 1.98 19.44
C GLN A 557 99.92 1.58 19.89
N LEU A 558 99.44 0.42 19.44
CA LEU A 558 98.15 -0.17 19.81
C LEU A 558 98.24 -1.30 20.86
N GLY A 559 99.43 -1.55 21.43
CA GLY A 559 99.60 -2.48 22.56
C GLY A 559 99.35 -3.96 22.23
N LEU A 560 99.49 -4.35 20.96
CA LEU A 560 99.37 -5.74 20.51
C LEU A 560 100.69 -6.20 19.92
N ALA A 561 101.67 -6.41 20.81
CA ALA A 561 102.83 -7.26 20.62
C ALA A 561 103.15 -7.93 21.96
#